data_AF-A0AAN4VNA2-F1
#
_entry.id   AF-A0AAN4VNA2-F1
#
_cell.length_a   1.000
_cell.length_b   1.000
_cell.length_c   1.000
_cell.angle_alpha   90.00
_cell.angle_beta   90.00
_cell.angle_gamma   90.00
#
_symmetry.space_group_name_H-M   'P 1'
#
loop_
_entity.id
_entity.type
_entity.pdbx_description
1 polymer ?
#
loop_
_entity_poly.entity_id
_entity_poly.type
_entity_poly.pdbx_seq_one_letter_code
_entity_poly.pdbx_strand_id
1 'polypeptide(L)'
;MVFSPGFQVNEFMCAVAGCANPVCAKGLCRSHYDRDRYSGSPLKPLRQRMCPQCHTWFDPKRSDQLFCSGRCRVAYKRARDDDKSLPVKPETTMYVRPVDVSELESELVVESFTDSQVVEKCGGLCAKCHELVDVGSSGADGAAFVWKVPLEKSHSATLANRLLVHKRCEGGTS
;
A
#
# COMPACT_ATOMS: atom_id res chain seq x y z
N MET A 1 -25.32 11.11 -29.72
CA MET A 1 -25.18 9.84 -28.97
C MET A 1 -24.48 10.17 -27.68
N VAL A 2 -25.22 10.14 -26.57
CA VAL A 2 -24.72 10.44 -25.23
C VAL A 2 -24.05 9.18 -24.68
N PHE A 3 -22.74 9.22 -24.50
CA PHE A 3 -22.02 8.17 -23.78
C PHE A 3 -22.25 8.40 -22.28
N SER A 4 -23.18 7.63 -21.72
CA SER A 4 -23.35 7.49 -20.27
C SER A 4 -22.09 6.84 -19.68
N PRO A 5 -21.35 7.47 -18.75
CA PRO A 5 -20.24 6.81 -18.08
C PRO A 5 -20.82 6.00 -16.91
N GLY A 6 -21.38 4.83 -17.22
CA GLY A 6 -21.95 3.89 -16.26
C GLY A 6 -20.94 2.84 -15.75
N PHE A 7 -19.65 3.17 -15.62
CA PHE A 7 -18.63 2.22 -15.16
C PHE A 7 -17.83 2.80 -13.97
N GLN A 8 -18.46 2.83 -12.80
CA GLN A 8 -17.74 3.02 -11.55
C GLN A 8 -17.19 1.67 -11.10
N VAL A 9 -16.04 1.28 -11.66
CA VAL A 9 -15.31 0.12 -11.15
C VAL A 9 -14.03 0.62 -10.52
N ASN A 10 -13.96 0.45 -9.19
CA ASN A 10 -12.80 0.61 -8.33
C ASN A 10 -11.62 -0.31 -8.71
N GLU A 11 -11.62 -0.91 -9.90
CA GLU A 11 -10.57 -1.80 -10.42
C GLU A 11 -9.35 -1.03 -10.96
N PHE A 12 -9.52 0.27 -11.18
CA PHE A 12 -8.45 1.20 -11.53
C PHE A 12 -7.77 1.82 -10.33
N MET A 13 -8.15 1.54 -9.07
CA MET A 13 -7.51 2.16 -7.90
C MET A 13 -6.46 1.24 -7.26
N CYS A 14 -5.41 1.85 -6.72
CA CYS A 14 -4.32 1.16 -6.05
C CYS A 14 -4.85 0.26 -4.92
N ALA A 15 -4.44 -1.01 -4.90
CA ALA A 15 -4.81 -1.97 -3.86
C ALA A 15 -4.19 -1.68 -2.48
N VAL A 16 -3.44 -0.57 -2.33
CA VAL A 16 -2.85 -0.17 -1.04
C VAL A 16 -3.90 0.64 -0.29
N ALA A 17 -4.25 0.20 0.91
CA ALA A 17 -5.22 0.88 1.77
C ALA A 17 -4.89 2.39 1.91
N GLY A 18 -5.89 3.24 1.69
CA GLY A 18 -5.74 4.70 1.76
C GLY A 18 -5.13 5.37 0.52
N CYS A 19 -4.87 4.63 -0.57
CA CYS A 19 -4.34 5.21 -1.82
C CYS A 19 -5.43 5.27 -2.92
N ALA A 20 -5.89 6.48 -3.25
CA ALA A 20 -6.87 6.71 -4.32
C ALA A 20 -6.24 6.88 -5.73
N ASN A 21 -4.94 6.59 -5.88
CA ASN A 21 -4.25 6.78 -7.16
C ASN A 21 -4.57 5.64 -8.15
N PRO A 22 -4.55 5.91 -9.47
CA PRO A 22 -4.82 4.89 -10.46
C PRO A 22 -3.72 3.82 -10.51
N VAL A 23 -4.13 2.57 -10.75
CA VAL A 23 -3.25 1.41 -10.96
C VAL A 23 -2.46 1.61 -12.24
N CYS A 24 -1.15 1.37 -12.17
CA CYS A 24 -0.30 1.29 -13.35
C CYS A 24 0.05 -0.16 -13.73
N ALA A 25 0.33 -1.02 -12.73
CA ALA A 25 0.79 -2.39 -12.93
C ALA A 25 0.65 -3.19 -11.62
N LYS A 26 0.39 -4.50 -11.71
CA LYS A 26 0.26 -5.40 -10.55
C LYS A 26 -0.72 -4.94 -9.46
N GLY A 27 -1.79 -4.24 -9.83
CA GLY A 27 -2.75 -3.68 -8.86
C GLY A 27 -2.21 -2.52 -8.01
N LEU A 28 -1.03 -1.99 -8.31
CA LEU A 28 -0.39 -0.88 -7.61
C LEU A 28 -0.35 0.37 -8.50
N CYS A 29 -0.39 1.56 -7.88
CA CYS A 29 -0.08 2.80 -8.58
C CYS A 29 1.42 2.91 -8.87
N ARG A 30 1.82 3.82 -9.77
CA ARG A 30 3.21 3.96 -10.21
C ARG A 30 4.20 4.13 -9.06
N SER A 31 3.87 4.95 -8.06
CA SER A 31 4.73 5.15 -6.90
C SER A 31 4.88 3.91 -6.00
N HIS A 32 3.83 3.11 -5.87
CA HIS A 32 3.87 1.89 -5.06
C HIS A 32 4.50 0.73 -5.82
N TYR A 33 4.27 0.64 -7.12
CA TYR A 33 4.93 -0.33 -8.00
C TYR A 33 6.44 -0.11 -8.05
N ASP A 34 6.88 1.14 -8.27
CA ASP A 34 8.31 1.46 -8.29
C ASP A 34 8.95 1.14 -6.94
N ARG A 35 8.26 1.45 -5.83
CA ARG A 35 8.78 1.12 -4.49
C ARG A 35 8.87 -0.38 -4.23
N ASP A 36 7.83 -1.15 -4.55
CA ASP A 36 7.84 -2.62 -4.42
C ASP A 36 8.98 -3.22 -5.25
N ARG A 37 9.23 -2.69 -6.45
CA ARG A 37 10.34 -3.11 -7.31
C ARG A 37 11.73 -2.83 -6.72
N TYR A 38 11.94 -1.67 -6.09
CA TYR A 38 13.26 -1.28 -5.57
C TYR A 38 13.53 -1.74 -4.13
N SER A 39 12.50 -1.82 -3.30
CA SER A 39 12.63 -2.06 -1.85
C SER A 39 11.88 -3.29 -1.34
N GLY A 40 11.17 -4.02 -2.21
CA GLY A 40 10.46 -5.25 -1.87
C GLY A 40 9.12 -5.04 -1.14
N SER A 41 8.75 -3.79 -0.82
CA SER A 41 7.48 -3.44 -0.19
C SER A 41 6.86 -2.20 -0.83
N PRO A 42 5.54 -2.16 -1.07
CA PRO A 42 4.87 -0.95 -1.57
C PRO A 42 4.76 0.16 -0.51
N LEU A 43 4.91 -0.16 0.78
CA LEU A 43 4.69 0.75 1.89
C LEU A 43 5.91 1.65 2.18
N LYS A 44 5.68 2.85 2.72
CA LYS A 44 6.78 3.73 3.17
C LYS A 44 7.27 3.24 4.53
N PRO A 45 8.59 3.04 4.74
CA PRO A 45 9.12 2.82 6.07
C PRO A 45 8.90 4.08 6.92
N LEU A 46 8.49 3.90 8.17
CA LEU A 46 8.42 4.98 9.14
C LEU A 46 9.84 5.35 9.55
N ARG A 47 10.21 6.60 9.31
CA ARG A 47 11.49 7.15 9.73
C ARG A 47 11.19 8.06 10.90
N GLN A 48 11.64 7.71 12.09
CA GLN A 48 11.50 8.56 13.26
C GLN A 48 12.87 9.11 13.65
N ARG A 49 12.90 10.39 14.04
CA ARG A 49 14.08 11.04 14.58
C ARG A 49 13.76 11.67 15.91
N MET A 50 14.69 11.59 16.86
CA MET A 50 14.59 12.32 18.11
C MET A 50 15.06 13.76 17.90
N CYS A 51 14.25 14.74 18.32
CA CYS A 51 14.64 16.14 18.23
C CYS A 51 15.70 16.48 19.29
N PRO A 52 16.86 17.07 18.94
CA PRO A 52 17.92 17.45 19.89
C PRO A 52 17.49 18.45 20.96
N GLN A 53 16.41 19.20 20.70
CA GLN A 53 15.99 20.29 21.59
C GLN A 53 14.93 19.84 22.60
N CYS A 54 13.94 19.08 22.15
CA CYS A 54 12.79 18.70 22.98
C CYS A 54 12.75 17.19 23.27
N HIS A 55 13.70 16.43 22.72
CA HIS A 55 13.84 14.97 22.84
C HIS A 55 12.59 14.17 22.43
N THR A 56 11.68 14.81 21.69
CA THR A 56 10.49 14.16 21.15
C THR A 56 10.82 13.47 19.83
N TRP A 57 10.29 12.28 19.63
CA TRP A 57 10.32 11.57 18.36
C TRP A 57 9.37 12.23 17.35
N PHE A 58 9.82 12.42 16.12
CA PHE A 58 9.03 13.01 15.04
C PHE A 58 9.34 12.37 13.69
N ASP A 59 8.39 12.45 12.75
CA ASP A 59 8.55 11.99 11.37
C ASP A 59 9.14 13.10 10.47
N PRO A 60 10.42 13.00 10.05
CA PRO A 60 11.06 14.02 9.25
C PRO A 60 10.59 13.93 7.80
N LYS A 61 10.18 15.07 7.23
CA LYS A 61 9.78 15.15 5.81
C LYS A 61 10.96 14.98 4.85
N ARG A 62 12.18 15.24 5.33
CA ARG A 62 13.43 15.13 4.59
C ARG A 62 14.49 14.47 5.44
N SER A 63 15.43 13.74 4.83
CA SER A 63 16.50 13.02 5.53
C SER A 63 17.48 13.94 6.27
N ASP A 64 17.54 15.22 5.93
CA ASP A 64 18.37 16.24 6.58
C ASP A 64 17.65 17.02 7.69
N GLN A 65 16.35 16.78 7.90
CA GLN A 65 15.59 17.45 8.95
C GLN A 65 15.96 16.91 10.33
N LEU A 66 16.61 17.74 11.14
CA LEU A 66 17.07 17.39 12.51
C LEU A 66 16.08 17.80 13.62
N PHE A 67 15.25 18.80 13.37
CA PHE A 67 14.33 19.35 14.37
C PHE A 67 12.87 19.09 14.01
N CYS A 68 12.05 18.84 15.02
CA CYS A 68 10.61 18.64 14.85
C CYS A 68 9.90 19.90 14.33
N SER A 69 10.42 21.08 14.67
CA SER A 69 9.83 22.37 14.32
C SER A 69 10.87 23.47 14.13
N GLY A 70 10.48 24.56 13.44
CA GLY A 70 11.29 25.77 13.36
C GLY A 70 11.59 26.39 14.73
N ARG A 71 10.65 26.27 15.69
CA ARG A 71 10.84 26.73 17.07
C ARG A 71 11.99 25.99 17.75
N CYS A 72 12.02 24.66 17.65
CA CYS A 72 13.10 23.85 18.22
C CYS A 72 14.46 24.13 17.57
N ARG A 73 14.49 24.38 16.25
CA ARG A 73 15.71 24.80 15.55
C ARG A 73 16.26 26.12 16.10
N VAL A 74 15.39 27.12 16.30
CA VAL A 74 15.80 28.43 16.82
C VAL A 74 16.21 28.33 18.29
N ALA A 75 15.50 27.54 19.10
CA ALA A 75 15.86 27.30 20.50
C ALA A 75 17.24 26.65 20.63
N TYR A 76 17.54 25.64 19.81
CA TYR A 76 18.85 25.01 19.77
C TYR A 76 19.95 25.99 19.34
N LYS A 77 19.66 26.84 18.34
CA LYS A 77 20.61 27.88 17.90
C LYS A 77 20.95 28.84 19.05
N ARG A 78 19.94 29.31 19.79
CA ARG A 78 20.13 30.19 20.95
C ARG A 78 20.95 29.51 22.05
N ALA A 79 20.59 28.28 22.40
CA ALA A 79 21.34 27.50 23.39
C ALA A 79 22.81 27.30 23.00
N ARG A 80 23.10 27.12 21.70
CA ARG A 80 24.48 27.04 21.19
C ARG A 80 25.21 28.38 21.18
N ASP A 81 24.50 29.47 20.92
CA ASP A 81 25.08 30.81 20.98
C ASP A 81 25.48 31.16 22.44
N ASP A 82 24.73 30.64 23.42
CA ASP A 82 25.04 30.70 24.86
C ASP A 82 26.17 29.72 25.26
N ASP A 83 26.09 28.46 24.81
CA ASP A 83 27.06 27.39 25.06
C ASP A 83 27.68 26.88 23.75
N LYS A 84 28.88 27.37 23.46
CA LYS A 84 29.62 27.03 22.24
C LYS A 84 30.17 25.59 22.22
N SER A 85 30.06 24.84 23.31
CA SER A 85 30.42 23.42 23.33
C SER A 85 29.43 22.57 22.52
N LEU A 86 28.21 23.06 22.31
CA LEU A 86 27.18 22.36 21.54
C LEU A 86 27.53 22.28 20.05
N PRO A 87 27.36 21.10 19.41
CA PRO A 87 27.76 20.90 18.02
C PRO A 87 26.89 21.71 17.05
N VAL A 88 27.51 22.17 15.96
CA VAL A 88 26.80 22.89 14.88
C VAL A 88 25.71 22.02 14.25
N LYS A 89 26.00 20.73 14.09
CA LYS A 89 25.07 19.71 13.58
C LYS A 89 24.94 18.61 14.63
N PRO A 90 23.86 18.58 15.42
CA PRO A 90 23.67 17.54 16.42
C PRO A 90 23.52 16.17 15.74
N GLU A 91 24.23 15.17 16.26
CA GLU A 91 24.12 13.80 15.81
C GLU A 91 22.84 13.19 16.36
N THR A 92 21.82 13.11 15.52
CA THR A 92 20.55 12.44 15.84
C THR A 92 20.51 11.09 15.17
N THR A 93 20.32 10.02 15.93
CA THR A 93 20.02 8.70 15.40
C THR A 93 18.68 8.74 14.65
N MET A 94 18.72 8.34 13.37
CA MET A 94 17.52 8.09 12.58
C MET A 94 17.11 6.65 12.82
N TYR A 95 16.00 6.47 13.53
CA TYR A 95 15.40 5.16 13.64
C TYR A 95 14.56 4.91 12.40
N VAL A 96 14.99 3.94 11.59
CA VAL A 96 14.19 3.43 10.48
C VAL A 96 13.58 2.15 10.99
N ARG A 97 12.32 2.23 11.46
CA ARG A 97 11.58 1.00 11.71
C ARG A 97 11.10 0.51 10.34
N PRO A 98 11.51 -0.68 9.86
CA PRO A 98 10.70 -1.32 8.83
C PRO A 98 9.28 -1.35 9.40
N VAL A 99 8.30 -0.91 8.62
CA VAL A 99 6.93 -1.04 9.11
C VAL A 99 6.64 -2.52 9.09
N ASP A 100 6.82 -3.17 10.24
CA ASP A 100 6.44 -4.55 10.42
C ASP A 100 4.93 -4.61 10.21
N VAL A 101 4.55 -5.41 9.22
CA VAL A 101 3.18 -5.66 8.77
C VAL A 101 2.27 -6.03 9.96
N SER A 102 2.85 -6.54 11.05
CA SER A 102 2.18 -6.88 12.31
C SER A 102 1.93 -5.71 13.27
N GLU A 103 2.70 -4.61 13.22
CA GLU A 103 2.49 -3.41 14.07
C GLU A 103 1.55 -2.40 13.42
N LEU A 104 1.40 -2.44 12.10
CA LEU A 104 0.20 -1.96 11.43
C LEU A 104 -0.91 -2.98 11.67
N GLU A 105 -1.53 -2.94 12.84
CA GLU A 105 -2.94 -3.29 12.95
C GLU A 105 -3.76 -2.27 12.13
N SER A 106 -3.50 -2.14 10.83
CA SER A 106 -4.60 -1.81 9.93
C SER A 106 -5.44 -3.07 9.97
N GLU A 107 -6.50 -3.04 10.77
CA GLU A 107 -7.61 -3.98 10.69
C GLU A 107 -7.72 -4.41 9.22
N LEU A 108 -7.42 -5.69 8.95
CA LEU A 108 -7.64 -6.22 7.62
C LEU A 108 -9.06 -5.79 7.27
N VAL A 109 -9.21 -5.01 6.21
CA VAL A 109 -10.55 -4.59 5.79
C VAL A 109 -11.17 -5.86 5.22
N VAL A 110 -11.90 -6.57 6.09
CA VAL A 110 -12.58 -7.82 5.78
C VAL A 110 -14.03 -7.47 5.48
N GLU A 111 -14.40 -7.68 4.23
CA GLU A 111 -15.80 -7.71 3.85
C GLU A 111 -16.22 -9.17 3.78
N SER A 112 -17.34 -9.53 4.41
CA SER A 112 -17.95 -10.83 4.19
C SER A 112 -18.66 -10.81 2.83
N PHE A 113 -18.20 -11.64 1.90
CA PHE A 113 -18.82 -11.80 0.59
C PHE A 113 -18.89 -13.28 0.21
N THR A 114 -19.76 -13.61 -0.75
CA THR A 114 -19.89 -14.97 -1.28
C THR A 114 -19.20 -15.12 -2.64
N ASP A 115 -18.84 -16.35 -2.98
CA ASP A 115 -18.24 -16.66 -4.28
C ASP A 115 -19.14 -16.24 -5.46
N SER A 116 -20.46 -16.34 -5.30
CA SER A 116 -21.43 -15.87 -6.29
C SER A 116 -21.34 -14.36 -6.54
N GLN A 117 -21.12 -13.55 -5.50
CA GLN A 117 -20.94 -12.10 -5.65
C GLN A 117 -19.65 -11.75 -6.39
N VAL A 118 -18.60 -12.56 -6.25
CA VAL A 118 -17.36 -12.41 -7.03
C VAL A 118 -17.61 -12.73 -8.51
N VAL A 119 -18.38 -13.77 -8.80
CA VAL A 119 -18.78 -14.15 -10.17
C VAL A 119 -19.60 -13.04 -10.82
N GLU A 120 -20.60 -12.50 -10.12
CA GLU A 120 -21.42 -11.38 -10.61
C GLU A 120 -20.57 -10.12 -10.90
N LYS A 121 -19.66 -9.77 -9.98
CA LYS A 121 -18.73 -8.65 -10.17
C LYS A 121 -17.86 -8.82 -11.41
N CYS A 122 -17.34 -10.02 -11.65
CA CYS A 122 -16.52 -10.33 -12.81
C CYS A 122 -17.35 -10.62 -14.09
N GLY A 123 -18.68 -10.60 -14.01
CA GLY A 123 -19.57 -10.96 -15.12
C GLY A 123 -19.41 -12.42 -15.59
N GLY A 124 -18.92 -13.31 -14.72
CA GLY A 124 -18.61 -14.71 -15.05
C GLY A 124 -17.40 -14.91 -15.97
N LEU A 125 -16.57 -13.87 -16.16
CA LEU A 125 -15.40 -13.92 -17.01
C LEU A 125 -14.11 -14.15 -16.19
N CYS A 126 -13.17 -14.89 -16.79
CA CYS A 126 -11.85 -15.09 -16.24
C CYS A 126 -11.02 -13.81 -16.36
N ALA A 127 -10.46 -13.34 -15.24
CA ALA A 127 -9.64 -12.13 -15.20
C ALA A 127 -8.31 -12.22 -15.98
N LYS A 128 -7.91 -13.41 -16.46
CA LYS A 128 -6.69 -13.60 -17.27
C LYS A 128 -6.95 -13.78 -18.76
N CYS A 129 -7.87 -14.69 -19.13
CA CYS A 129 -8.14 -14.99 -20.54
C CYS A 129 -9.40 -14.32 -21.08
N HIS A 130 -10.20 -13.66 -20.23
CA HIS A 130 -11.45 -12.99 -20.59
C HIS A 130 -12.53 -13.91 -21.20
N GLU A 131 -12.40 -15.23 -21.06
CA GLU A 131 -13.42 -16.20 -21.44
C GLU A 131 -14.37 -16.51 -20.28
N LEU A 132 -15.56 -17.03 -20.60
CA LEU A 132 -16.54 -17.46 -19.61
C LEU A 132 -15.99 -18.62 -18.76
N VAL A 133 -16.27 -18.55 -17.47
CA VAL A 133 -15.90 -19.58 -16.49
C VAL A 133 -17.12 -20.42 -16.17
N ASP A 134 -16.97 -21.74 -16.24
CA ASP A 134 -18.03 -22.65 -15.82
C ASP A 134 -17.94 -22.87 -14.30
N VAL A 135 -18.75 -22.12 -13.56
CA VAL A 135 -18.78 -22.15 -12.09
C VAL A 135 -19.26 -23.51 -11.55
N GLY A 136 -20.00 -24.28 -12.35
CA GLY A 136 -20.46 -25.63 -11.98
C GLY A 136 -19.43 -26.73 -12.22
N SER A 137 -18.39 -26.46 -13.00
CA SER A 137 -17.39 -27.45 -13.36
C SER A 137 -16.27 -27.53 -12.32
N SER A 138 -15.93 -28.76 -11.92
CA SER A 138 -14.74 -29.02 -11.11
C SER A 138 -13.46 -29.17 -11.93
N GLY A 139 -13.57 -29.17 -13.27
CA GLY A 139 -12.48 -29.39 -14.22
C GLY A 139 -11.54 -28.20 -14.40
N ALA A 140 -10.70 -28.25 -15.44
CA ALA A 140 -9.71 -27.21 -15.75
C ALA A 140 -10.33 -25.84 -16.07
N ASP A 141 -11.55 -25.85 -16.60
CA ASP A 141 -12.38 -24.68 -16.92
C ASP A 141 -13.30 -24.27 -15.75
N GLY A 142 -13.13 -24.92 -14.60
CA GLY A 142 -13.84 -24.60 -13.37
C GLY A 142 -13.41 -23.27 -12.77
N ALA A 143 -14.27 -22.73 -11.90
CA ALA A 143 -13.99 -21.50 -11.17
C ALA A 143 -12.88 -21.67 -10.12
N ALA A 144 -11.99 -20.68 -10.11
CA ALA A 144 -10.94 -20.49 -9.14
C ALA A 144 -10.96 -19.02 -8.70
N PHE A 145 -10.75 -18.78 -7.40
CA PHE A 145 -10.84 -17.46 -6.82
C PHE A 145 -9.50 -17.04 -6.24
N VAL A 146 -8.91 -15.99 -6.80
CA VAL A 146 -7.55 -15.54 -6.50
C VAL A 146 -7.58 -14.07 -6.05
N TRP A 147 -6.63 -13.68 -5.20
CA TRP A 147 -6.44 -12.29 -4.81
C TRP A 147 -5.65 -11.53 -5.89
N LYS A 148 -6.16 -10.37 -6.33
CA LYS A 148 -5.48 -9.48 -7.30
C LYS A 148 -4.12 -9.03 -6.77
N VAL A 149 -4.07 -8.65 -5.49
CA VAL A 149 -2.85 -8.40 -4.74
C VAL A 149 -2.88 -9.27 -3.47
N PRO A 150 -1.81 -10.02 -3.16
CA PRO A 150 -1.75 -10.84 -1.94
C PRO A 150 -2.13 -10.04 -0.70
N LEU A 151 -2.81 -10.69 0.24
CA LEU A 151 -3.30 -10.05 1.46
C LEU A 151 -2.15 -9.43 2.28
N GLU A 152 -1.00 -10.08 2.30
CA GLU A 152 0.24 -9.61 2.94
C GLU A 152 0.72 -8.25 2.42
N LYS A 153 0.40 -7.92 1.16
CA LYS A 153 0.84 -6.67 0.51
C LYS A 153 -0.24 -5.59 0.47
N SER A 154 -1.51 -5.99 0.51
CA SER A 154 -2.66 -5.08 0.30
C SER A 154 -3.45 -4.77 1.56
N HIS A 155 -3.42 -5.65 2.57
CA HIS A 155 -4.25 -5.57 3.77
C HIS A 155 -5.76 -5.39 3.47
N SER A 156 -6.21 -5.87 2.30
CA SER A 156 -7.60 -5.70 1.83
C SER A 156 -8.17 -7.05 1.42
N ALA A 157 -9.01 -7.63 2.27
CA ALA A 157 -9.79 -8.84 2.00
C ALA A 157 -11.21 -8.44 1.58
N THR A 158 -11.31 -7.62 0.54
CA THR A 158 -12.56 -7.06 0.02
C THR A 158 -12.97 -7.73 -1.28
N LEU A 159 -14.24 -7.60 -1.64
CA LEU A 159 -14.74 -8.08 -2.93
C LEU A 159 -14.00 -7.39 -4.09
N ALA A 160 -13.54 -6.15 -3.89
CA ALA A 160 -12.73 -5.41 -4.85
C ALA A 160 -11.38 -6.08 -5.16
N ASN A 161 -10.71 -6.68 -4.17
CA ASN A 161 -9.42 -7.36 -4.34
C ASN A 161 -9.54 -8.83 -4.78
N ARG A 162 -10.77 -9.38 -4.81
CA ARG A 162 -11.03 -10.77 -5.25
C ARG A 162 -11.27 -10.83 -6.77
N LEU A 163 -10.70 -11.84 -7.42
CA LEU A 163 -10.84 -12.12 -8.86
C LEU A 163 -11.32 -13.54 -9.11
N LEU A 164 -12.09 -13.70 -10.19
CA LEU A 164 -12.46 -14.98 -10.78
C LEU A 164 -11.46 -15.35 -11.89
N VAL A 165 -10.91 -16.55 -11.83
CA VAL A 165 -10.03 -17.13 -12.87
C VAL A 165 -10.41 -18.59 -13.11
N HIS A 166 -10.00 -19.17 -14.25
CA HIS A 166 -10.07 -20.63 -14.40
C HIS A 166 -9.00 -21.33 -13.55
N LYS A 167 -9.24 -22.57 -13.12
CA LYS A 167 -8.22 -23.39 -12.45
C LYS A 167 -6.94 -23.53 -13.28
N ARG A 168 -7.07 -23.72 -14.61
CA ARG A 168 -5.94 -23.73 -15.54
C ARG A 168 -5.16 -22.40 -15.59
N CYS A 169 -5.82 -21.29 -15.24
CA CYS A 169 -5.26 -19.95 -15.29
C CYS A 169 -4.64 -19.51 -13.95
N GLU A 170 -4.80 -20.25 -12.85
CA GLU A 170 -4.24 -19.87 -11.54
C GLU A 170 -2.71 -19.69 -11.59
N GLY A 171 -1.99 -20.54 -12.33
CA GLY A 171 -0.52 -20.60 -12.35
C GLY A 171 0.23 -19.62 -13.29
N GLY A 172 -0.46 -18.81 -14.09
CA GLY A 172 0.20 -17.90 -15.04
C GLY A 172 0.62 -16.58 -14.40
N THR A 173 1.76 -16.53 -13.70
CA THR A 173 2.42 -15.25 -13.42
C THR A 173 3.06 -14.74 -14.72
N SER A 174 2.59 -13.61 -15.22
CA SER A 174 3.30 -12.79 -16.20
C SER A 174 3.20 -11.34 -15.77
#